data_AF-A0A2V6U8R2-F1
#
_entry.id   AF-A0A2V6U8R2-F1
#
_cell.length_a   1.000
_cell.length_b   1.000
_cell.length_c   1.000
_cell.angle_alpha   90.00
_cell.angle_beta   90.00
_cell.angle_gamma   90.00
#
_symmetry.space_group_name_H-M   'P 1'
#
loop_
_entity.id
_entity.type
_entity.pdbx_description
1 polymer ?
#
loop_
_entity_poly.entity_id
_entity_poly.type
_entity_poly.pdbx_seq_one_letter_code
_entity_poly.pdbx_strand_id
1 'polypeptide(L)'
;MYGLLAAVSRIPPGAPPGRYWLEGLSALVPSPSASRALLLADVAVILLAAAGWRHPALAVPIGLALGLLVLNLVGMLLTDFFLGLAAFHFLVGLAALGGARRLRWAGAALLALTLALGALT
;
A
#
# COMPACT_ATOMS: atom_id res chain seq x y z
N MET A 1 -3.24 11.87 -13.89
CA MET A 1 -1.92 12.31 -14.39
C MET A 1 -1.60 13.78 -14.07
N TYR A 2 -2.57 14.61 -13.64
CA TYR A 2 -2.32 16.01 -13.23
C TYR A 2 -1.86 16.17 -11.77
N GLY A 3 -2.27 15.29 -10.85
CA GLY A 3 -1.92 15.39 -9.42
C GLY A 3 -0.43 15.23 -9.11
N LEU A 4 0.23 14.24 -9.72
CA LEU A 4 1.66 13.98 -9.48
C LEU A 4 2.56 15.12 -10.01
N LEU A 5 2.24 15.64 -11.20
CA LEU A 5 2.96 16.79 -11.79
C LEU A 5 2.71 18.09 -11.02
N ALA A 6 1.50 18.29 -10.49
CA ALA A 6 1.16 19.44 -9.66
C ALA A 6 1.79 19.39 -8.26
N ALA A 7 2.09 18.20 -7.73
CA ALA A 7 2.81 18.03 -6.47
C ALA A 7 4.30 18.28 -6.65
N VAL A 8 4.91 17.75 -7.73
CA VAL A 8 6.33 17.95 -8.05
C VAL A 8 6.63 19.42 -8.40
N SER A 9 5.69 20.14 -9.02
CA SER A 9 5.87 21.56 -9.38
C SER A 9 5.79 22.54 -8.21
N ARG A 10 5.37 22.10 -7.02
CA ARG A 10 5.30 22.94 -5.80
C ARG A 10 6.57 22.89 -4.95
N ILE A 11 7.56 22.09 -5.32
CA ILE A 11 8.82 21.97 -4.57
C ILE A 11 9.69 23.20 -4.85
N PRO A 12 9.92 24.10 -3.88
CA PRO A 12 10.76 25.28 -4.09
C PRO A 12 12.21 24.84 -4.34
N PRO A 13 12.93 25.49 -5.27
CA PRO A 13 14.35 25.21 -5.47
C PRO A 13 15.13 25.47 -4.16
N GLY A 14 15.89 24.48 -3.69
CA GLY A 14 16.66 24.55 -2.43
C GLY A 14 15.95 24.08 -1.16
N ALA A 15 14.73 23.57 -1.29
CA ALA A 15 14.00 22.90 -0.24
C ALA A 15 14.74 21.67 0.37
N PRO A 16 14.80 21.50 1.71
CA PRO A 16 15.29 20.27 2.30
C PRO A 16 14.40 19.10 1.86
N PRO A 17 15.00 18.01 1.35
CA PRO A 17 14.28 17.00 0.58
C PRO A 17 13.15 16.35 1.37
N GLY A 18 13.34 16.09 2.67
CA GLY A 18 12.42 15.26 3.46
C GLY A 18 10.95 15.70 3.48
N ARG A 19 10.67 17.01 3.61
CA ARG A 19 9.28 17.50 3.76
C ARG A 19 8.46 17.44 2.47
N TYR A 20 9.08 17.73 1.33
CA TYR A 20 8.38 17.79 0.05
C TYR A 20 8.15 16.43 -0.58
N TRP A 21 9.02 15.44 -0.30
CA TRP A 21 8.76 14.06 -0.69
C TRP A 21 7.50 13.51 0.01
N LEU A 22 7.33 13.80 1.29
CA LEU A 22 6.13 13.38 2.05
C LEU A 22 4.88 14.09 1.54
N GLU A 23 4.93 15.40 1.28
CA GLU A 23 3.82 16.13 0.67
C GLU A 23 3.45 15.56 -0.71
N GLY A 24 4.45 15.23 -1.55
CA GLY A 24 4.21 14.60 -2.85
C GLY A 24 3.61 13.20 -2.78
N LEU A 25 4.02 12.40 -1.80
CA LEU A 25 3.45 11.06 -1.56
C LEU A 25 2.05 11.14 -0.93
N SER A 26 1.78 12.16 -0.13
CA SER A 26 0.46 12.39 0.45
C SER A 26 -0.62 12.60 -0.63
N ALA A 27 -0.24 13.13 -1.79
CA ALA A 27 -1.12 13.25 -2.97
C ALA A 27 -1.48 11.91 -3.63
N LEU A 28 -0.90 10.79 -3.19
CA LEU A 28 -1.23 9.43 -3.63
C LEU A 28 -1.98 8.64 -2.55
N VAL A 29 -2.38 9.29 -1.45
CA VAL A 29 -3.13 8.65 -0.37
C VAL A 29 -4.59 8.52 -0.81
N PRO A 30 -5.13 7.29 -0.90
CA PRO A 30 -6.52 7.09 -1.27
C PRO A 30 -7.49 7.65 -0.22
N SER A 31 -8.68 8.07 -0.64
CA SER A 31 -9.74 8.48 0.29
C SER A 31 -10.04 7.39 1.36
N PRO A 32 -10.66 7.76 2.50
CA PRO A 32 -10.97 6.78 3.55
C PRO A 32 -11.85 5.61 3.08
N SER A 33 -12.81 5.85 2.16
CA SER A 33 -13.65 4.77 1.62
C SER A 33 -12.87 3.87 0.66
N ALA A 34 -12.00 4.44 -0.18
CA ALA A 34 -11.11 3.70 -1.05
C ALA A 34 -10.12 2.84 -0.25
N SER A 35 -9.52 3.39 0.79
CA SER A 35 -8.61 2.67 1.69
C SER A 35 -9.27 1.49 2.39
N ARG A 36 -10.56 1.60 2.76
CA ARG A 36 -11.33 0.46 3.31
C ARG A 36 -11.49 -0.67 2.29
N ALA A 37 -11.79 -0.34 1.03
CA ALA A 37 -11.89 -1.33 -0.02
C ALA A 37 -10.53 -1.99 -0.32
N LEU A 38 -9.45 -1.20 -0.32
CA LEU A 38 -8.08 -1.69 -0.48
C LEU A 38 -7.66 -2.63 0.67
N LEU A 39 -8.01 -2.31 1.93
CA LEU A 39 -7.78 -3.21 3.06
C LEU A 39 -8.44 -4.59 2.88
N LEU A 40 -9.67 -4.62 2.35
CA LEU A 40 -10.34 -5.90 2.03
C LEU A 40 -9.60 -6.66 0.93
N ALA A 41 -9.08 -5.94 -0.08
CA ALA A 41 -8.27 -6.53 -1.13
C ALA A 41 -6.94 -7.08 -0.60
N ASP A 42 -6.26 -6.37 0.31
CA ASP A 42 -5.04 -6.85 0.96
C ASP A 42 -5.29 -8.15 1.73
N VAL A 43 -6.37 -8.19 2.52
CA VAL A 43 -6.79 -9.38 3.24
C VAL A 43 -7.03 -10.54 2.28
N ALA A 44 -7.76 -10.31 1.19
CA ALA A 44 -7.98 -11.33 0.17
C ALA A 44 -6.67 -11.86 -0.41
N VAL A 45 -5.70 -10.97 -0.72
CA VAL A 45 -4.37 -11.36 -1.21
C VAL A 45 -3.60 -12.19 -0.18
N ILE A 46 -3.62 -11.80 1.10
CA ILE A 46 -3.00 -12.56 2.19
C ILE A 46 -3.62 -13.95 2.31
N LEU A 47 -4.94 -14.07 2.25
CA LEU A 47 -5.64 -15.35 2.29
C LEU A 47 -5.29 -16.23 1.08
N LEU A 48 -5.26 -15.66 -0.13
CA LEU A 48 -4.83 -16.34 -1.36
C LEU A 48 -3.37 -16.81 -1.29
N ALA A 49 -2.51 -16.04 -0.63
CA ALA A 49 -1.12 -16.43 -0.39
C ALA A 49 -1.06 -17.63 0.57
N ALA A 50 -1.74 -17.53 1.71
CA ALA A 50 -1.82 -18.56 2.75
C ALA A 50 -2.45 -19.87 2.26
N ALA A 51 -3.42 -19.81 1.33
CA ALA A 51 -4.10 -20.99 0.80
C ALA A 51 -3.16 -21.99 0.09
N GLY A 52 -2.02 -21.54 -0.43
CA GLY A 52 -1.03 -22.44 -1.03
C GLY A 52 0.10 -22.85 -0.10
N TRP A 53 -0.04 -22.63 1.21
CA TRP A 53 0.88 -23.17 2.21
C TRP A 53 0.44 -24.56 2.67
N ARG A 54 1.37 -25.34 3.24
CA ARG A 54 1.09 -26.68 3.79
C ARG A 54 0.05 -26.68 4.90
N HIS A 55 0.01 -25.62 5.71
CA HIS A 55 -0.91 -25.47 6.84
C HIS A 55 -1.66 -24.13 6.74
N PRO A 56 -2.68 -24.02 5.89
CA PRO A 56 -3.38 -22.75 5.64
C PRO A 56 -4.03 -22.18 6.91
N ALA A 57 -4.54 -23.05 7.79
CA ALA A 57 -5.14 -22.64 9.07
C ALA A 57 -4.18 -21.89 10.01
N LEU A 58 -2.86 -22.17 9.91
CA LEU A 58 -1.82 -21.44 10.65
C LEU A 58 -1.30 -20.25 9.83
N ALA A 59 -1.16 -20.42 8.52
CA ALA A 59 -0.64 -19.37 7.64
C ALA A 59 -1.55 -18.13 7.59
N VAL A 60 -2.87 -18.30 7.66
CA VAL A 60 -3.83 -17.19 7.69
C VAL A 60 -3.64 -16.26 8.90
N PRO A 61 -3.74 -16.75 10.16
CA PRO A 61 -3.56 -15.87 11.32
C PRO A 61 -2.15 -15.27 11.38
N ILE A 62 -1.12 -16.01 10.97
CA ILE A 62 0.25 -15.48 10.89
C ILE A 62 0.34 -14.34 9.86
N GLY A 63 -0.20 -14.54 8.66
CA GLY A 63 -0.19 -13.52 7.61
C GLY A 63 -0.92 -12.25 8.02
N LEU A 64 -2.08 -12.38 8.67
CA LEU A 64 -2.83 -11.23 9.20
C LEU A 64 -2.06 -10.52 10.32
N ALA A 65 -1.49 -11.26 11.26
CA ALA A 65 -0.70 -10.68 12.35
C ALA A 65 0.53 -9.92 11.83
N LEU A 66 1.26 -10.50 10.86
CA LEU A 66 2.38 -9.84 10.20
C LEU A 66 1.92 -8.61 9.40
N GLY A 67 0.79 -8.69 8.71
CA GLY A 67 0.22 -7.54 7.99
C GLY A 67 -0.09 -6.37 8.92
N LEU A 68 -0.77 -6.63 10.04
CA LEU A 68 -1.07 -5.61 11.04
C LEU A 68 0.19 -5.03 11.69
N LEU A 69 1.20 -5.87 11.96
CA LEU A 69 2.48 -5.42 12.49
C LEU A 69 3.19 -4.49 11.49
N VAL A 70 3.25 -4.86 10.21
CA VAL A 70 3.85 -4.02 9.16
C VAL A 70 3.09 -2.70 9.04
N LEU A 71 1.76 -2.73 9.00
CA LEU A 71 0.94 -1.52 8.97
C LEU A 71 1.26 -0.59 10.15
N ASN A 72 1.35 -1.13 11.36
CA ASN A 72 1.68 -0.35 12.55
C ASN A 72 3.10 0.25 12.48
N LEU A 73 4.10 -0.56 12.11
CA LEU A 73 5.48 -0.10 12.00
C LEU A 73 5.64 0.99 10.94
N VAL A 74 4.98 0.84 9.79
CA VAL A 74 5.04 1.82 8.71
C VAL A 74 4.31 3.10 9.10
N GLY A 75 3.13 3.00 9.73
CA GLY A 75 2.42 4.17 10.25
C GLY A 75 3.21 4.94 11.29
N MET A 76 3.90 4.24 12.20
CA MET A 76 4.83 4.86 13.15
C MET A 76 6.01 5.54 12.45
N LEU A 77 6.65 4.85 11.50
CA LEU A 77 7.83 5.36 10.79
C LEU A 77 7.53 6.64 10.00
N LEU A 78 6.36 6.69 9.38
CA LEU A 78 5.93 7.84 8.57
C LEU A 78 5.26 8.93 9.40
N THR A 79 4.99 8.69 10.69
CA THR A 79 4.28 9.59 11.60
C THR A 79 2.90 10.05 11.09
N ASP A 80 2.37 9.35 10.09
CA ASP A 80 1.10 9.62 9.43
C ASP A 80 0.42 8.28 9.13
N PHE A 81 -0.76 8.08 9.70
CA PHE A 81 -1.49 6.82 9.57
C PHE A 81 -1.97 6.56 8.14
N PHE A 82 -2.47 7.58 7.43
CA PHE A 82 -3.03 7.40 6.09
C PHE A 82 -1.94 7.19 5.06
N LEU A 83 -0.81 7.89 5.20
CA LEU A 83 0.38 7.64 4.38
C LEU A 83 0.95 6.25 4.67
N GLY A 84 0.97 5.83 5.95
CA GLY A 84 1.36 4.48 6.34
C GLY A 84 0.46 3.40 5.76
N LEU A 85 -0.85 3.65 5.72
CA LEU A 85 -1.84 2.77 5.12
C LEU A 85 -1.68 2.66 3.60
N ALA A 86 -1.44 3.79 2.92
CA ALA A 86 -1.14 3.79 1.48
C ALA A 86 0.15 3.00 1.17
N ALA A 87 1.20 3.21 1.97
CA ALA A 87 2.44 2.45 1.86
C ALA A 87 2.23 0.95 2.12
N PHE A 88 1.37 0.59 3.08
CA PHE A 88 1.01 -0.80 3.34
C PHE A 88 0.36 -1.48 2.13
N HIS A 89 -0.64 -0.87 1.48
CA HIS A 89 -1.25 -1.40 0.26
C HIS A 89 -0.19 -1.66 -0.84
N PHE A 90 0.75 -0.72 -0.98
CA PHE A 90 1.84 -0.85 -1.94
C PHE A 90 2.77 -2.03 -1.59
N LEU A 91 3.14 -2.19 -0.33
CA LEU A 91 3.98 -3.30 0.15
C LEU A 91 3.30 -4.66 -0.06
N VAL A 92 2.00 -4.78 0.22
CA VAL A 92 1.23 -6.02 -0.02
C VAL A 92 1.23 -6.35 -1.51
N GLY A 93 0.97 -5.36 -2.36
CA GLY A 93 1.01 -5.53 -3.82
C GLY A 93 2.37 -5.97 -4.34
N LEU A 94 3.47 -5.37 -3.87
CA LEU A 94 4.84 -5.79 -4.20
C LEU A 94 5.15 -7.21 -3.72
N ALA A 95 4.78 -7.54 -2.49
CA ALA A 95 5.00 -8.87 -1.93
C ALA A 95 4.25 -9.95 -2.74
N ALA A 96 3.01 -9.67 -3.14
CA ALA A 96 2.23 -10.55 -4.01
C ALA A 96 2.83 -10.68 -5.42
N LEU A 97 3.37 -9.58 -5.98
CA LEU A 97 4.02 -9.57 -7.29
C LEU A 97 5.33 -10.37 -7.30
N GLY A 98 6.10 -10.29 -6.21
CA GLY A 98 7.32 -11.07 -5.99
C GLY A 98 7.07 -12.53 -5.54
N GLY A 99 5.83 -12.85 -5.15
CA GLY A 99 5.44 -14.16 -4.67
C GLY A 99 5.15 -15.19 -5.78
N ALA A 100 4.30 -16.16 -5.44
CA ALA A 100 3.92 -17.24 -6.36
C ALA A 100 3.26 -16.71 -7.64
N ARG A 101 3.40 -17.42 -8.77
CA ARG A 101 2.84 -17.01 -10.07
C ARG A 101 1.34 -16.67 -10.02
N ARG A 102 0.58 -17.40 -9.21
CA ARG A 102 -0.86 -17.17 -9.00
C ARG A 102 -1.19 -15.81 -8.36
N LEU A 103 -0.26 -15.25 -7.58
CA LEU A 103 -0.45 -13.98 -6.87
C LEU A 103 -0.03 -12.77 -7.70
N ARG A 104 0.78 -12.96 -8.75
CA ARG A 104 1.34 -11.86 -9.53
C ARG A 104 0.30 -10.92 -10.10
N TRP A 105 -0.78 -11.49 -10.65
CA TRP A 105 -1.87 -10.70 -11.20
C TRP A 105 -2.67 -9.97 -10.12
N ALA A 106 -2.89 -10.62 -8.97
CA ALA A 106 -3.55 -9.98 -7.84
C ALA A 106 -2.69 -8.83 -7.27
N GLY A 107 -1.38 -9.03 -7.15
CA GLY A 107 -0.43 -8.00 -6.75
C GLY A 107 -0.37 -6.83 -7.73
N ALA A 108 -0.28 -7.13 -9.03
CA ALA A 108 -0.31 -6.09 -10.07
C ALA A 108 -1.62 -5.29 -10.06
N ALA A 109 -2.77 -5.97 -9.92
CA ALA A 109 -4.07 -5.32 -9.83
C ALA A 109 -4.17 -4.44 -8.58
N LEU A 110 -3.68 -4.92 -7.42
CA LEU A 110 -3.67 -4.16 -6.18
C LEU A 110 -2.78 -2.91 -6.27
N LEU A 111 -1.59 -3.03 -6.87
CA LEU A 111 -0.70 -1.88 -7.11
C LEU A 111 -1.35 -0.85 -8.04
N ALA A 112 -1.89 -1.32 -9.17
CA ALA A 112 -2.57 -0.45 -10.13
C ALA A 112 -3.77 0.25 -9.49
N LEU A 113 -4.57 -0.48 -8.70
CA LEU A 113 -5.74 0.06 -8.01
C LEU A 113 -5.35 1.08 -6.93
N THR A 114 -4.32 0.79 -6.14
CA THR A 114 -3.81 1.70 -5.11
C THR A 114 -3.36 3.02 -5.72
N LEU A 115 -2.56 2.96 -6.79
CA LEU A 115 -2.08 4.14 -7.50
C LEU A 115 -3.23 4.91 -8.20
N ALA A 116 -4.16 4.19 -8.83
CA ALA A 116 -5.30 4.80 -9.50
C ALA A 116 -6.20 5.51 -8.50
N LEU A 117 -6.57 4.86 -7.39
CA LEU A 117 -7.43 5.46 -6.37
C LEU A 117 -6.73 6.63 -5.69
N GLY A 118 -5.47 6.49 -5.31
CA GLY A 118 -4.68 7.60 -4.76
C GLY A 118 -4.58 8.81 -5.70
N ALA A 119 -4.51 8.59 -7.01
CA ALA A 119 -4.45 9.67 -7.99
C ALA A 119 -5.82 10.27 -8.36
N LEU A 120 -6.93 9.60 -8.00
CA LEU A 120 -8.30 9.97 -8.36
C LEU A 120 -9.11 10.53 -7.18
N THR A 121 -8.62 10.40 -5.95
CA THR A 121 -9.27 10.88 -4.73
C THR A 121 -8.47 11.97 -4.06
#